data_AF-A0A0D2N9I9-F1
#
_entry.id   AF-A0A0D2N9I9-F1
#
_cell.length_a   1.000
_cell.length_b   1.000
_cell.length_c   1.000
_cell.angle_alpha   90.00
_cell.angle_beta   90.00
_cell.angle_gamma   90.00
#
_symmetry.space_group_name_H-M   'P 1'
#
loop_
_entity.id
_entity.type
_entity.pdbx_description
1 polymer ?
#
loop_
_entity_poly.entity_id
_entity_poly.type
_entity_poly.pdbx_seq_one_letter_code
_entity_poly.pdbx_strand_id
1 'polypeptide(L)'
;MAAWPKELQPRAGLNLRPLIPKFHEPAHLETLHEQYSFNLAEGVGLSDGECPERVWGSHNALAGSTRTMGPGTRDDVLDVNFGHWNWLKYSSIGKTLLKRYKTAVCDRNQQQEAHRGFTKSLPPTTIEGWQRMCAEWDADGFPKSVANPFKIPESSTSETEAHKQLDLEEAAALKAAGRAPVHKTSATLFLVMGLDLEESRRRLKVFTAEQANIPKSLKTTALEDQRKIFKEKLQNWETVRSIYMPGLLQIQTDAGLNPTAIWNSNPNPEDVQLWLPSEISPDQRRAACVEDLPDMELQLRTAQCGSSLEGLRQALRIKTRMIYFK
;
A
#
# COMPACT_ATOMS: atom_id res chain seq x y z
N MET A 1 8.29 -34.77 -18.39
CA MET A 1 8.22 -34.49 -19.85
C MET A 1 8.50 -35.71 -20.73
N ALA A 2 9.38 -36.65 -20.37
CA ALA A 2 9.63 -37.87 -21.16
C ALA A 2 8.41 -38.81 -21.33
N ALA A 3 7.36 -38.63 -20.54
CA ALA A 3 6.13 -39.42 -20.58
C ALA A 3 5.06 -38.89 -21.56
N TRP A 4 5.29 -37.74 -22.21
CA TRP A 4 4.33 -37.20 -23.19
C TRP A 4 4.56 -37.85 -24.57
N PRO A 5 3.50 -38.10 -25.37
CA PRO A 5 3.63 -38.50 -26.77
C PRO A 5 4.60 -37.57 -27.51
N LYS A 6 5.43 -38.12 -28.42
CA LYS A 6 6.52 -37.37 -29.09
C LYS A 6 5.99 -36.11 -29.78
N GLU A 7 4.81 -36.18 -30.37
CA GLU A 7 4.09 -35.09 -31.03
C GLU A 7 3.63 -33.97 -30.08
N LEU A 8 3.51 -34.25 -28.78
CA LEU A 8 3.16 -33.26 -27.75
C LEU A 8 4.38 -32.74 -26.99
N GLN A 9 5.57 -33.31 -27.21
CA GLN A 9 6.77 -32.82 -26.57
C GLN A 9 7.14 -31.44 -27.15
N PRO A 10 7.52 -30.47 -26.29
CA PRO A 10 8.01 -29.18 -26.75
C PRO A 10 9.14 -29.35 -27.76
N ARG A 11 9.14 -28.52 -28.81
CA ARG A 11 10.24 -28.49 -29.77
C ARG A 11 11.53 -28.10 -29.07
N ALA A 12 12.65 -28.69 -29.51
CA ALA A 12 13.96 -28.28 -29.03
C ALA A 12 14.16 -26.76 -29.29
N GLY A 13 14.54 -26.01 -28.25
CA GLY A 13 14.69 -24.56 -28.31
C GLY A 13 13.40 -23.75 -28.08
N LEU A 14 12.27 -24.38 -27.74
CA LEU A 14 11.09 -23.64 -27.30
C LEU A 14 11.36 -22.91 -25.99
N ASN A 15 11.39 -21.58 -26.04
CA ASN A 15 11.45 -20.73 -24.86
C ASN A 15 10.03 -20.39 -24.41
N LEU A 16 9.68 -20.77 -23.18
CA LEU A 16 8.38 -20.51 -22.59
C LEU A 16 8.51 -19.50 -21.46
N ARG A 17 7.74 -18.42 -21.54
CA ARG A 17 7.57 -17.46 -20.46
C ARG A 17 6.22 -17.71 -19.77
N PRO A 18 6.21 -18.17 -18.51
CA PRO A 18 4.97 -18.25 -17.75
C PRO A 18 4.49 -16.84 -17.41
N LEU A 19 3.18 -16.62 -17.51
CA LEU A 19 2.53 -15.37 -17.15
C LEU A 19 1.34 -15.66 -16.23
N ILE A 20 1.11 -14.78 -15.27
CA ILE A 20 -0.01 -14.86 -14.34
C ILE A 20 -1.12 -13.93 -14.86
N PRO A 21 -2.35 -14.42 -15.09
CA PRO A 21 -3.46 -13.55 -15.49
C PRO A 21 -3.68 -12.40 -14.49
N LYS A 22 -4.03 -11.23 -15.00
CA LYS A 22 -3.97 -9.97 -14.23
C LYS A 22 -4.87 -9.95 -12.98
N PHE A 23 -6.00 -10.65 -13.00
CA PHE A 23 -6.89 -10.73 -11.85
C PHE A 23 -6.29 -11.55 -10.71
N HIS A 24 -5.49 -12.57 -11.04
CA HIS A 24 -4.86 -13.47 -10.07
C HIS A 24 -3.53 -12.94 -9.55
N GLU A 25 -2.88 -12.01 -10.27
CA GLU A 25 -1.58 -11.42 -9.90
C GLU A 25 -1.50 -10.98 -8.42
N PRO A 26 -2.50 -10.29 -7.83
CA PRO A 26 -2.44 -9.87 -6.42
C PRO A 26 -2.54 -11.01 -5.39
N ALA A 27 -3.05 -12.18 -5.79
CA ALA A 27 -3.22 -13.33 -4.89
C ALA A 27 -1.93 -14.14 -4.70
N HIS A 28 -0.95 -13.94 -5.58
CA HIS A 28 0.38 -14.49 -5.44
C HIS A 28 1.24 -13.45 -4.67
N LEU A 29 2.02 -13.88 -3.68
CA LEU A 29 2.78 -12.97 -2.80
C LEU A 29 3.89 -12.24 -3.61
N GLU A 30 3.99 -10.92 -3.49
CA GLU A 30 4.66 -9.96 -4.39
C GLU A 30 6.15 -10.19 -4.76
N THR A 31 6.83 -11.19 -4.20
CA THR A 31 8.27 -11.38 -4.41
C THR A 31 8.57 -11.86 -5.83
N LEU A 32 9.28 -11.03 -6.61
CA LEU A 32 9.75 -11.32 -7.98
C LEU A 32 8.61 -11.58 -8.99
N HIS A 33 7.47 -10.93 -8.79
CA HIS A 33 6.28 -11.11 -9.62
C HIS A 33 6.36 -10.48 -11.00
N GLU A 34 7.17 -9.44 -11.16
CA GLU A 34 7.25 -8.63 -12.37
C GLU A 34 7.62 -9.47 -13.61
N GLN A 35 8.39 -10.55 -13.42
CA GLN A 35 8.74 -11.47 -14.52
C GLN A 35 7.54 -12.23 -15.10
N TYR A 36 6.47 -12.40 -14.32
CA TYR A 36 5.23 -13.08 -14.70
C TYR A 36 4.12 -12.11 -15.15
N SER A 37 4.34 -10.80 -15.07
CA SER A 37 3.29 -9.81 -15.32
C SER A 37 3.00 -9.65 -16.81
N PHE A 38 1.72 -9.74 -17.20
CA PHE A 38 1.27 -9.39 -18.56
C PHE A 38 1.54 -7.92 -18.92
N ASN A 39 1.69 -7.04 -17.93
CA ASN A 39 1.98 -5.62 -18.19
C ASN A 39 3.45 -5.39 -18.62
N LEU A 40 4.35 -6.33 -18.29
CA LEU A 40 5.79 -6.22 -18.48
C LEU A 40 6.33 -7.30 -19.44
N ALA A 41 5.44 -8.01 -20.12
CA ALA A 41 5.81 -9.04 -21.08
C ALA A 41 5.81 -8.48 -22.50
N GLU A 42 6.94 -8.61 -23.20
CA GLU A 42 7.01 -8.25 -24.60
C GLU A 42 6.10 -9.17 -25.44
N GLY A 43 5.47 -8.62 -26.47
CA GLY A 43 4.68 -9.37 -27.45
C GLY A 43 3.25 -9.72 -27.03
N VAL A 44 2.85 -9.53 -25.77
CA VAL A 44 1.47 -9.82 -25.32
C VAL A 44 0.52 -8.63 -25.43
N GLY A 45 1.03 -7.44 -25.70
CA GLY A 45 0.25 -6.20 -25.78
C GLY A 45 -0.53 -5.92 -24.49
N LEU A 46 -1.79 -5.49 -24.60
CA LEU A 46 -2.67 -5.25 -23.45
C LEU A 46 -3.51 -6.49 -23.08
N SER A 47 -3.04 -7.69 -23.37
CA SER A 47 -3.72 -8.93 -22.97
C SER A 47 -3.78 -9.05 -21.45
N ASP A 48 -4.87 -9.61 -20.92
CA ASP A 48 -5.11 -9.79 -19.48
C ASP A 48 -4.97 -11.25 -19.01
N GLY A 49 -5.00 -12.21 -19.93
CA GLY A 49 -4.97 -13.64 -19.60
C GLY A 49 -6.33 -14.20 -19.16
N GLU A 50 -7.36 -13.36 -18.98
CA GLU A 50 -8.65 -13.70 -18.33
C GLU A 50 -9.69 -14.28 -19.31
N CYS A 51 -9.26 -14.78 -20.46
CA CYS A 51 -10.21 -15.32 -21.44
C CYS A 51 -10.93 -16.58 -20.93
N PRO A 52 -10.25 -17.58 -20.33
CA PRO A 52 -10.91 -18.75 -19.76
C PRO A 52 -12.00 -18.38 -18.74
N GLU A 53 -11.73 -17.42 -17.87
CA GLU A 53 -12.61 -16.95 -16.79
C GLU A 53 -13.88 -16.31 -17.36
N ARG A 54 -13.75 -15.50 -18.41
CA ARG A 54 -14.91 -14.92 -19.12
C ARG A 54 -15.77 -15.98 -19.83
N VAL A 55 -15.13 -17.02 -20.35
CA VAL A 55 -15.87 -18.15 -20.94
C VAL A 55 -16.66 -18.85 -19.84
N TRP A 56 -16.03 -19.26 -18.74
CA TRP A 56 -16.73 -19.93 -17.64
C TRP A 56 -17.82 -19.07 -17.01
N GLY A 57 -17.54 -17.79 -16.76
CA GLY A 57 -18.53 -16.84 -16.22
C GLY A 57 -19.82 -16.78 -17.04
N SER A 58 -19.71 -16.81 -18.38
CA SER A 58 -20.88 -16.79 -19.27
C SER A 58 -21.67 -18.10 -19.26
N HIS A 59 -21.03 -19.22 -18.94
CA HIS A 59 -21.63 -20.55 -18.99
C HIS A 59 -22.01 -21.11 -17.60
N ASN A 60 -21.68 -20.42 -16.50
CA ASN A 60 -22.00 -20.86 -15.14
C ASN A 60 -23.50 -21.16 -14.93
N ALA A 61 -24.39 -20.41 -15.59
CA ALA A 61 -25.84 -20.66 -15.52
C ALA A 61 -26.25 -22.04 -16.07
N LEU A 62 -25.47 -22.60 -17.01
CA LEU A 62 -25.72 -23.93 -17.57
C LEU A 62 -25.52 -25.04 -16.56
N ALA A 63 -24.67 -24.84 -15.55
CA ALA A 63 -24.44 -25.84 -14.51
C ALA A 63 -25.74 -26.14 -13.74
N GLY A 64 -26.55 -25.11 -13.45
CA GLY A 64 -27.84 -25.26 -12.79
C GLY A 64 -28.90 -25.85 -13.71
N SER A 65 -29.03 -25.33 -14.94
CA SER A 65 -30.08 -25.73 -15.88
C SER A 65 -29.92 -27.16 -16.40
N THR A 66 -28.68 -27.65 -16.52
CA THR A 66 -28.38 -29.01 -17.01
C THR A 66 -28.29 -30.06 -15.90
N ARG A 67 -28.42 -29.68 -14.63
CA ARG A 67 -28.19 -30.56 -13.47
C ARG A 67 -29.08 -31.81 -13.45
N THR A 68 -30.32 -31.69 -13.92
CA THR A 68 -31.32 -32.77 -13.91
C THR A 68 -31.47 -33.47 -15.26
N MET A 69 -30.67 -33.09 -16.27
CA MET A 69 -30.70 -33.71 -17.59
C MET A 69 -29.95 -35.05 -17.58
N GLY A 70 -30.39 -36.00 -18.40
CA GLY A 70 -29.65 -37.24 -18.63
C GLY A 70 -28.32 -36.97 -19.36
N PRO A 71 -27.32 -37.87 -19.28
CA PRO A 71 -25.96 -37.63 -19.79
C PRO A 71 -25.91 -37.15 -21.25
N GLY A 72 -26.56 -37.86 -22.18
CA GLY A 72 -26.55 -37.47 -23.60
C GLY A 72 -27.22 -36.12 -23.85
N THR A 73 -28.40 -35.89 -23.27
CA THR A 73 -29.10 -34.60 -23.41
C THR A 73 -28.31 -33.45 -22.79
N ARG A 74 -27.60 -33.70 -21.69
CA ARG A 74 -26.74 -32.72 -21.06
C ARG A 74 -25.57 -32.33 -21.97
N ASP A 75 -24.91 -33.31 -22.57
CA ASP A 75 -23.80 -33.07 -23.51
C ASP A 75 -24.29 -32.28 -24.73
N ASP A 76 -25.40 -32.69 -25.35
CA ASP A 76 -26.00 -31.98 -26.48
C ASP A 76 -26.33 -30.51 -26.15
N VAL A 77 -26.90 -30.25 -24.97
CA VAL A 77 -27.23 -28.89 -24.53
C VAL A 77 -25.97 -28.06 -24.31
N LEU A 78 -24.93 -28.62 -23.67
CA LEU A 78 -23.66 -27.92 -23.48
C LEU A 78 -22.99 -27.60 -24.82
N ASP A 79 -22.93 -28.57 -25.73
CA ASP A 79 -22.33 -28.42 -27.06
C ASP A 79 -23.05 -27.36 -27.90
N VAL A 80 -24.39 -27.33 -27.88
CA VAL A 80 -25.16 -26.28 -28.57
C VAL A 80 -24.86 -24.90 -28.00
N ASN A 81 -24.74 -24.77 -26.68
CA ASN A 81 -24.43 -23.48 -26.04
C ASN A 81 -23.01 -23.02 -26.36
N PHE A 82 -22.01 -23.89 -26.23
CA PHE A 82 -20.62 -23.56 -26.60
C PHE A 82 -20.48 -23.28 -28.10
N GLY A 83 -21.17 -24.04 -28.94
CA GLY A 83 -21.26 -23.82 -30.38
C GLY A 83 -21.85 -22.46 -30.72
N HIS A 84 -22.96 -22.08 -30.07
CA HIS A 84 -23.55 -20.76 -30.23
C HIS A 84 -22.61 -19.64 -29.78
N TRP A 85 -21.92 -19.79 -28.64
CA TRP A 85 -20.95 -18.81 -28.16
C TRP A 85 -19.77 -18.66 -29.13
N ASN A 86 -19.27 -19.77 -29.68
CA ASN A 86 -18.25 -19.76 -30.73
C ASN A 86 -18.73 -19.01 -31.97
N TRP A 87 -19.96 -19.26 -32.43
CA TRP A 87 -20.54 -18.53 -33.56
C TRP A 87 -20.66 -17.02 -33.29
N LEU A 88 -21.10 -16.62 -32.10
CA LEU A 88 -21.14 -15.21 -31.69
C LEU A 88 -19.74 -14.58 -31.69
N LYS A 89 -18.74 -15.29 -31.15
CA LYS A 89 -17.35 -14.85 -31.18
C LYS A 89 -16.88 -14.64 -32.61
N TYR A 90 -17.00 -15.64 -33.49
CA TYR A 90 -16.51 -15.56 -34.87
C TYR A 90 -17.24 -14.51 -35.69
N SER A 91 -18.56 -14.41 -35.58
CA SER A 91 -19.36 -13.42 -36.32
C SER A 91 -19.10 -11.98 -35.85
N SER A 92 -18.70 -11.77 -34.59
CA SER A 92 -18.42 -10.45 -34.03
C SER A 92 -16.93 -10.07 -33.99
N ILE A 93 -16.01 -11.01 -34.24
CA ILE A 93 -14.57 -10.80 -34.02
C ILE A 93 -14.02 -9.64 -34.84
N GLY A 94 -14.42 -9.50 -36.11
CA GLY A 94 -13.94 -8.41 -36.97
C GLY A 94 -14.32 -7.04 -36.44
N LYS A 95 -15.58 -6.87 -36.00
CA LYS A 95 -16.07 -5.62 -35.39
C LYS A 95 -15.33 -5.31 -34.08
N THR A 96 -15.14 -6.33 -33.24
CA THR A 96 -14.44 -6.23 -31.97
C THR A 96 -12.97 -5.84 -32.16
N LEU A 97 -12.27 -6.51 -33.08
CA LEU A 97 -10.87 -6.22 -33.39
C LEU A 97 -10.69 -4.84 -33.99
N LEU A 98 -11.56 -4.41 -34.90
CA LEU A 98 -11.51 -3.05 -35.46
C LEU A 98 -11.70 -1.99 -34.39
N LYS A 99 -12.67 -2.17 -33.48
CA LYS A 99 -12.88 -1.26 -32.34
C LYS A 99 -11.64 -1.19 -31.45
N ARG A 100 -11.12 -2.36 -31.04
CA ARG A 100 -9.93 -2.45 -30.19
C ARG A 100 -8.69 -1.87 -30.86
N TYR A 101 -8.52 -2.08 -32.17
CA TYR A 101 -7.42 -1.50 -32.93
C TYR A 101 -7.47 0.03 -32.93
N LYS A 102 -8.64 0.63 -33.17
CA LYS A 102 -8.79 2.10 -33.12
C LYS A 102 -8.45 2.66 -31.74
N THR A 103 -8.93 2.01 -30.67
CA THR A 103 -8.57 2.38 -29.29
C THR A 103 -7.07 2.24 -29.05
N ALA A 104 -6.47 1.11 -29.41
CA ALA A 104 -5.04 0.88 -29.23
C ALA A 104 -4.16 1.88 -29.99
N VAL A 105 -4.57 2.30 -31.19
CA VAL A 105 -3.87 3.34 -31.96
C VAL A 105 -3.96 4.70 -31.25
N CYS A 106 -5.13 5.06 -30.72
CA CYS A 106 -5.31 6.29 -29.95
C CYS A 106 -4.42 6.28 -28.71
N ASP A 107 -4.49 5.21 -27.91
CA ASP A 107 -3.73 5.06 -26.66
C ASP A 107 -2.23 5.06 -26.94
N ARG A 108 -1.77 4.33 -27.97
CA ARG A 108 -0.36 4.33 -28.38
C ARG A 108 0.13 5.75 -28.70
N ASN A 109 -0.65 6.53 -29.46
CA ASN A 109 -0.25 7.89 -29.81
C ASN A 109 -0.10 8.76 -28.55
N GLN A 110 -1.03 8.67 -27.61
CA GLN A 110 -0.92 9.39 -26.33
C GLN A 110 0.29 8.93 -25.50
N GLN A 111 0.50 7.62 -25.37
CA GLN A 111 1.65 7.06 -24.64
C GLN A 111 2.97 7.46 -25.27
N GLN A 112 3.05 7.49 -26.60
CA GLN A 112 4.26 7.91 -27.32
C GLN A 112 4.59 9.39 -27.08
N GLU A 113 3.58 10.26 -27.08
CA GLU A 113 3.74 11.68 -26.79
C GLU A 113 4.20 11.91 -25.34
N ALA A 114 3.56 11.24 -24.39
CA ALA A 114 3.94 11.31 -22.98
C ALA A 114 5.35 10.77 -22.73
N HIS A 115 5.69 9.63 -23.33
CA HIS A 115 7.04 9.05 -23.26
C HIS A 115 8.07 10.02 -23.84
N ARG A 116 7.80 10.66 -24.99
CA ARG A 116 8.69 11.66 -25.57
C ARG A 116 8.88 12.87 -24.67
N GLY A 117 7.79 13.39 -24.08
CA GLY A 117 7.85 14.52 -23.16
C GLY A 117 8.67 14.19 -21.91
N PHE A 118 8.42 13.04 -21.30
CA PHE A 118 9.15 12.58 -20.12
C PHE A 118 10.63 12.34 -20.42
N THR A 119 10.94 11.65 -21.53
CA THR A 119 12.32 11.40 -21.96
C THR A 119 13.09 12.71 -22.15
N LYS A 120 12.48 13.75 -22.74
CA LYS A 120 13.13 15.07 -22.91
C LYS A 120 13.47 15.78 -21.59
N SER A 121 12.77 15.47 -20.50
CA SER A 121 13.03 16.07 -19.18
C SER A 121 14.16 15.39 -18.40
N LEU A 122 14.71 14.27 -18.89
CA LEU A 122 15.69 13.46 -18.17
C LEU A 122 17.11 13.63 -18.74
N PRO A 123 18.15 13.44 -17.91
CA PRO A 123 19.53 13.41 -18.38
C PRO A 123 19.76 12.26 -19.39
N PRO A 124 20.55 12.47 -20.47
CA PRO A 124 20.86 11.44 -21.46
C PRO A 124 21.44 10.15 -20.88
N THR A 125 22.33 10.27 -19.89
CA THR A 125 22.97 9.14 -19.22
C THR A 125 21.97 8.24 -18.50
N THR A 126 20.95 8.82 -17.88
CA THR A 126 19.87 8.08 -17.23
C THR A 126 19.02 7.32 -18.25
N ILE A 127 18.73 7.95 -19.39
CA ILE A 127 17.94 7.35 -20.47
C ILE A 127 18.67 6.12 -21.04
N GLU A 128 19.95 6.26 -21.38
CA GLU A 128 20.76 5.16 -21.91
C GLU A 128 20.89 3.99 -20.91
N GLY A 129 21.07 4.30 -19.62
CA GLY A 129 21.09 3.29 -18.56
C GLY A 129 19.79 2.50 -18.49
N TRP A 130 18.65 3.20 -18.47
CA TRP A 130 17.32 2.57 -18.40
C TRP A 130 16.97 1.77 -19.66
N GLN A 131 17.26 2.29 -20.85
CA GLN A 131 17.01 1.58 -22.11
C GLN A 131 17.78 0.26 -22.17
N ARG A 132 19.04 0.27 -21.74
CA ARG A 132 19.87 -0.94 -21.65
C ARG A 132 19.30 -1.93 -20.64
N MET A 133 18.94 -1.49 -19.44
CA MET A 133 18.32 -2.37 -18.43
C MET A 133 17.03 -3.02 -18.93
N CYS A 134 16.15 -2.26 -19.60
CA CYS A 134 14.92 -2.81 -20.18
C CYS A 134 15.21 -3.82 -21.30
N ALA A 135 16.16 -3.50 -22.21
CA ALA A 135 16.52 -4.40 -23.29
C ALA A 135 17.17 -5.71 -22.79
N GLU A 136 18.06 -5.62 -21.81
CA GLU A 136 18.65 -6.78 -21.13
C GLU A 136 17.58 -7.60 -20.43
N TRP A 137 16.65 -6.95 -19.71
CA TRP A 137 15.52 -7.61 -19.07
C TRP A 137 14.63 -8.33 -20.06
N ASP A 138 14.24 -7.71 -21.18
CA ASP A 138 13.34 -8.33 -22.16
C ASP A 138 14.01 -9.50 -22.89
N ALA A 139 15.30 -9.36 -23.23
CA ALA A 139 16.09 -10.40 -23.88
C ALA A 139 16.43 -11.59 -22.99
N ASP A 140 16.43 -11.39 -21.66
CA ASP A 140 16.75 -12.45 -20.71
C ASP A 140 15.72 -13.60 -20.75
N GLY A 141 16.16 -14.80 -20.39
CA GLY A 141 15.31 -16.00 -20.38
C GLY A 141 14.27 -15.99 -19.26
N PHE A 142 13.65 -17.15 -19.05
CA PHE A 142 12.90 -17.44 -17.84
C PHE A 142 13.54 -18.61 -17.09
N PRO A 143 13.74 -18.53 -15.76
CA PRO A 143 13.48 -17.38 -14.88
C PRO A 143 14.43 -16.21 -15.18
N LYS A 144 14.00 -14.98 -14.83
CA LYS A 144 14.84 -13.80 -15.00
C LYS A 144 16.03 -13.85 -14.04
N SER A 145 17.21 -13.57 -14.56
CA SER A 145 18.51 -13.56 -13.88
C SER A 145 19.13 -12.17 -13.78
N VAL A 146 18.72 -11.25 -14.66
CA VAL A 146 19.19 -9.87 -14.68
C VAL A 146 18.42 -8.98 -13.71
N ALA A 147 18.97 -7.80 -13.41
CA ALA A 147 18.35 -6.84 -12.51
C ALA A 147 16.99 -6.39 -13.05
N ASN A 148 15.98 -6.37 -12.19
CA ASN A 148 14.62 -5.97 -12.57
C ASN A 148 14.50 -4.43 -12.64
N PRO A 149 14.32 -3.83 -13.83
CA PRO A 149 14.15 -2.38 -13.96
C PRO A 149 12.81 -1.88 -13.41
N PHE A 150 11.81 -2.75 -13.29
CA PHE A 150 10.45 -2.39 -12.89
C PHE A 150 10.19 -2.56 -11.40
N LYS A 151 11.11 -3.20 -10.68
CA LYS A 151 11.03 -3.30 -9.22
C LYS A 151 11.28 -1.92 -8.63
N ILE A 152 10.29 -1.40 -7.90
CA ILE A 152 10.48 -0.20 -7.11
C ILE A 152 11.26 -0.63 -5.86
N PRO A 153 12.49 -0.13 -5.64
CA PRO A 153 13.21 -0.42 -4.42
C PRO A 153 12.42 0.12 -3.22
N GLU A 154 12.28 -0.69 -2.18
CA GLU A 154 11.75 -0.26 -0.88
C GLU A 154 12.71 0.80 -0.32
N SER A 155 12.44 2.08 -0.62
CA SER A 155 13.38 3.16 -0.35
C SER A 155 13.38 3.64 1.11
N SER A 156 12.45 3.13 1.92
CA SER A 156 12.30 3.49 3.33
C SER A 156 11.69 2.33 4.10
N THR A 157 12.24 2.03 5.27
CA THR A 157 11.61 1.18 6.28
C THR A 157 10.18 1.67 6.51
N SER A 158 9.20 0.80 6.27
CA SER A 158 7.81 1.14 6.54
C SER A 158 7.59 1.35 8.04
N GLU A 159 6.54 2.09 8.41
CA GLU A 159 6.18 2.27 9.82
C GLU A 159 5.96 0.94 10.54
N THR A 160 5.36 -0.04 9.84
CA THR A 160 5.15 -1.39 10.36
C THR A 160 6.46 -2.14 10.60
N GLU A 161 7.44 -1.99 9.70
CA GLU A 161 8.75 -2.62 9.86
C GLU A 161 9.56 -1.94 10.97
N ALA A 162 9.52 -0.61 11.06
CA ALA A 162 10.19 0.13 12.12
C ALA A 162 9.63 -0.26 13.50
N HIS A 163 8.30 -0.38 13.62
CA HIS A 163 7.65 -0.87 14.83
C HIS A 163 8.11 -2.29 15.18
N LYS A 164 8.07 -3.24 14.23
CA LYS A 164 8.52 -4.62 14.46
C LYS A 164 10.00 -4.69 14.86
N GLN A 165 10.84 -3.89 14.23
CA GLN A 165 12.27 -3.84 14.52
C GLN A 165 12.52 -3.35 15.94
N LEU A 166 11.87 -2.26 16.35
CA LEU A 166 11.97 -1.71 17.70
C LEU A 166 11.44 -2.68 18.77
N ASP A 167 10.34 -3.38 18.51
CA ASP A 167 9.83 -4.41 19.44
C ASP A 167 10.85 -5.55 19.65
N LEU A 168 11.55 -5.97 18.60
CA LEU A 168 12.60 -6.98 18.68
C LEU A 168 13.83 -6.48 19.44
N GLU A 169 14.24 -5.24 19.20
CA GLU A 169 15.36 -4.58 19.90
C GLU A 169 15.05 -4.40 21.39
N GLU A 170 13.85 -3.94 21.73
CA GLU A 170 13.39 -3.79 23.11
C GLU A 170 13.37 -5.15 23.84
N ALA A 171 12.83 -6.19 23.20
CA ALA A 171 12.82 -7.54 23.76
C ALA A 171 14.23 -8.11 23.96
N ALA A 172 15.15 -7.86 23.03
CA ALA A 172 16.55 -8.26 23.14
C ALA A 172 17.28 -7.52 24.28
N ALA A 173 17.05 -6.21 24.41
CA ALA A 173 17.64 -5.38 25.46
C ALA A 173 17.16 -5.83 26.86
N LEU A 174 15.86 -6.09 27.04
CA LEU A 174 15.30 -6.62 28.28
C LEU A 174 15.92 -7.98 28.66
N LYS A 175 16.08 -8.86 27.68
CA LYS A 175 16.71 -10.18 27.87
C LYS A 175 18.19 -10.06 28.25
N ALA A 176 18.93 -9.15 27.61
CA ALA A 176 20.35 -8.93 27.90
C ALA A 176 20.57 -8.30 29.29
N ALA A 177 19.70 -7.37 29.69
CA ALA A 177 19.77 -6.72 30.99
C ALA A 177 19.22 -7.58 32.15
N GLY A 178 18.52 -8.68 31.84
CA GLY A 178 17.85 -9.52 32.84
C GLY A 178 16.74 -8.80 33.60
N ARG A 179 16.12 -7.77 32.98
CA ARG A 179 15.11 -6.91 33.61
C ARG A 179 13.71 -7.28 33.13
N ALA A 180 12.73 -7.13 34.01
CA ALA A 180 11.32 -7.19 33.62
C ALA A 180 10.87 -5.87 32.97
N PRO A 181 9.83 -5.89 32.10
CA PRO A 181 9.23 -4.68 31.56
C PRO A 181 8.76 -3.74 32.68
N VAL A 182 8.99 -2.44 32.49
CA VAL A 182 8.64 -1.40 33.48
C VAL A 182 7.12 -1.19 33.59
N HIS A 183 6.39 -1.48 32.51
CA HIS A 183 4.94 -1.37 32.44
C HIS A 183 4.36 -2.45 31.50
N LYS A 184 3.04 -2.67 31.55
CA LYS A 184 2.35 -3.60 30.62
C LYS A 184 2.43 -3.16 29.15
N THR A 185 2.48 -1.84 28.92
CA THR A 185 2.73 -1.22 27.62
C THR A 185 4.23 -1.07 27.45
N SER A 186 4.82 -1.57 26.35
CA SER A 186 6.24 -1.40 26.01
C SER A 186 6.59 0.05 25.65
N ALA A 187 7.87 0.41 25.64
CA ALA A 187 8.33 1.74 25.24
C ALA A 187 7.98 2.03 23.77
N THR A 188 8.15 1.02 22.90
CA THR A 188 7.80 1.10 21.48
C THR A 188 6.30 1.34 21.29
N LEU A 189 5.45 0.55 21.94
CA LEU A 189 4.00 0.69 21.85
C LEU A 189 3.52 2.02 22.44
N PHE A 190 4.18 2.51 23.51
CA PHE A 190 3.95 3.86 24.01
C PHE A 190 4.21 4.89 22.91
N LEU A 191 5.37 4.91 22.28
CA LEU A 191 5.64 5.89 21.21
C LEU A 191 4.63 5.80 20.05
N VAL A 192 4.27 4.60 19.61
CA VAL A 192 3.25 4.39 18.57
C VAL A 192 1.90 4.99 19.00
N MET A 193 1.44 4.72 20.23
CA MET A 193 0.21 5.33 20.77
C MET A 193 0.28 6.86 20.78
N GLY A 194 1.45 7.43 21.11
CA GLY A 194 1.69 8.87 21.13
C GLY A 194 1.60 9.51 19.74
N LEU A 195 2.18 8.85 18.73
CA LEU A 195 2.11 9.30 17.33
C LEU A 195 0.68 9.18 16.76
N ASP A 196 -0.05 8.11 17.10
CA ASP A 196 -1.47 7.95 16.73
C ASP A 196 -2.35 9.06 17.36
N LEU A 197 -2.03 9.46 18.60
CA LEU A 197 -2.69 10.56 19.28
C LEU A 197 -2.36 11.91 18.62
N GLU A 198 -1.12 12.13 18.18
CA GLU A 198 -0.71 13.32 17.44
C GLU A 198 -1.52 13.44 16.13
N GLU A 199 -1.64 12.35 15.37
CA GLU A 199 -2.44 12.34 14.15
C GLU A 199 -3.94 12.54 14.43
N SER A 200 -4.48 11.84 15.43
CA SER A 200 -5.89 11.97 15.84
C SER A 200 -6.21 13.40 16.29
N ARG A 201 -5.31 14.05 17.03
CA ARG A 201 -5.40 15.45 17.44
C ARG A 201 -5.46 16.37 16.23
N ARG A 202 -4.60 16.16 15.23
CA ARG A 202 -4.59 16.96 13.99
C ARG A 202 -5.89 16.82 13.21
N ARG A 203 -6.38 15.58 13.04
CA ARG A 203 -7.67 15.31 12.38
C ARG A 203 -8.84 15.96 13.13
N LEU A 204 -8.84 15.88 14.45
CA LEU A 204 -9.88 16.51 15.29
C LEU A 204 -9.86 18.04 15.16
N LYS A 205 -8.68 18.69 15.10
CA LYS A 205 -8.59 20.14 14.84
C LYS A 205 -9.19 20.54 13.50
N VAL A 206 -8.91 19.78 12.43
CA VAL A 206 -9.50 20.01 11.11
C VAL A 206 -11.02 19.85 11.18
N PHE A 207 -11.51 18.78 11.79
CA PHE A 207 -12.94 18.54 11.95
C PHE A 207 -13.64 19.63 12.78
N THR A 208 -13.02 20.11 13.86
CA THR A 208 -13.52 21.25 14.65
C THR A 208 -13.63 22.52 13.79
N ALA A 209 -12.64 22.80 12.95
CA ALA A 209 -12.66 23.96 12.05
C ALA A 209 -13.75 23.84 10.97
N GLU A 210 -13.95 22.65 10.40
CA GLU A 210 -15.04 22.38 9.45
C GLU A 210 -16.41 22.56 10.10
N GLN A 211 -16.60 22.03 11.31
CA GLN A 211 -17.83 22.18 12.09
C GLN A 211 -18.10 23.61 12.56
N ALA A 212 -17.07 24.46 12.66
CA ALA A 212 -17.24 25.87 12.97
C ALA A 212 -17.98 26.63 11.87
N ASN A 213 -17.84 26.18 10.61
CA ASN A 213 -18.49 26.78 9.44
C ASN A 213 -19.95 26.30 9.25
N ILE A 214 -20.39 25.28 9.98
CA ILE A 214 -21.74 24.73 9.89
C ILE A 214 -22.69 25.52 10.82
N PRO A 215 -23.88 25.95 10.34
CA PRO A 215 -24.89 26.59 11.18
C PRO A 215 -25.23 25.73 12.40
N LYS A 216 -25.40 26.36 13.57
CA LYS A 216 -25.67 25.65 14.84
C LYS A 216 -26.86 24.67 14.77
N SER A 217 -27.86 24.93 13.94
CA SER A 217 -29.02 24.07 13.72
C SER A 217 -28.73 22.74 13.01
N LEU A 218 -27.58 22.63 12.35
CA LEU A 218 -27.14 21.45 11.60
C LEU A 218 -25.92 20.76 12.23
N LYS A 219 -25.49 21.22 13.42
CA LYS A 219 -24.35 20.61 14.11
C LYS A 219 -24.73 19.24 14.67
N THR A 220 -23.94 18.25 14.30
CA THR A 220 -24.06 16.87 14.78
C THR A 220 -23.36 16.70 16.13
N THR A 221 -23.83 15.78 16.98
CA THR A 221 -23.14 15.38 18.24
C THR A 221 -21.80 14.68 18.01
N ALA A 222 -21.48 14.34 16.76
CA ALA A 222 -20.26 13.63 16.38
C ALA A 222 -18.98 14.31 16.88
N LEU A 223 -18.90 15.65 16.93
CA LEU A 223 -17.73 16.35 17.45
C LEU A 223 -17.53 16.11 18.95
N GLU A 224 -18.62 16.11 19.72
CA GLU A 224 -18.58 15.87 21.16
C GLU A 224 -18.21 14.41 21.46
N ASP A 225 -18.76 13.47 20.68
CA ASP A 225 -18.43 12.05 20.78
C ASP A 225 -16.94 11.79 20.48
N GLN A 226 -16.41 12.40 19.41
CA GLN A 226 -14.98 12.31 19.06
C GLN A 226 -14.08 12.94 20.14
N ARG A 227 -14.47 14.10 20.69
CA ARG A 227 -13.74 14.74 21.80
C ARG A 227 -13.75 13.88 23.05
N LYS A 228 -14.86 13.22 23.38
CA LYS A 228 -14.95 12.31 24.53
C LYS A 228 -14.00 11.12 24.36
N ILE A 229 -14.05 10.46 23.21
CA ILE A 229 -13.17 9.32 22.90
C ILE A 229 -11.70 9.76 22.93
N PHE A 230 -11.38 10.91 22.34
CA PHE A 230 -10.01 11.43 22.32
C PHE A 230 -9.52 11.80 23.74
N LYS A 231 -10.38 12.39 24.58
CA LYS A 231 -10.09 12.69 25.98
C LYS A 231 -9.76 11.44 26.80
N GLU A 232 -10.55 10.36 26.66
CA GLU A 232 -10.31 9.09 27.34
C GLU A 232 -8.95 8.49 26.95
N LYS A 233 -8.62 8.49 25.65
CA LYS A 233 -7.31 8.03 25.17
C LYS A 233 -6.16 8.89 25.70
N LEU A 234 -6.36 10.21 25.76
CA LEU A 234 -5.36 11.15 26.26
C LEU A 234 -5.08 10.97 27.77
N GLN A 235 -6.11 10.73 28.58
CA GLN A 235 -5.92 10.46 30.01
C GLN A 235 -5.15 9.14 30.26
N ASN A 236 -5.44 8.10 29.47
CA ASN A 236 -4.67 6.86 29.50
C ASN A 236 -3.21 7.08 29.10
N TRP A 237 -2.97 7.90 28.07
CA TRP A 237 -1.63 8.32 27.65
C TRP A 237 -0.86 9.04 28.74
N GLU A 238 -1.47 10.02 29.41
CA GLU A 238 -0.83 10.79 30.49
C GLU A 238 -0.37 9.89 31.64
N THR A 239 -1.15 8.84 31.95
CA THR A 239 -0.80 7.86 32.99
C THR A 239 0.47 7.09 32.61
N VAL A 240 0.54 6.56 31.39
CA VAL A 240 1.72 5.80 30.91
C VAL A 240 2.93 6.71 30.67
N ARG A 241 2.71 7.96 30.25
CA ARG A 241 3.76 8.97 30.03
C ARG A 241 4.55 9.25 31.31
N SER A 242 3.90 9.25 32.49
CA SER A 242 4.59 9.44 33.76
C SER A 242 5.66 8.38 34.06
N ILE A 243 5.54 7.20 33.46
CA ILE A 243 6.47 6.07 33.63
C ILE A 243 7.67 6.21 32.67
N TYR A 244 7.42 6.53 31.40
CA TYR A 244 8.46 6.61 30.36
C TYR A 244 9.12 7.99 30.26
N MET A 245 8.48 9.04 30.78
CA MET A 245 8.98 10.41 30.76
C MET A 245 8.87 11.07 32.14
N PRO A 246 9.50 10.51 33.19
CA PRO A 246 9.32 10.99 34.56
C PRO A 246 9.83 12.41 34.79
N GLY A 247 10.90 12.84 34.09
CA GLY A 247 11.46 14.18 34.24
C GLY A 247 10.63 15.29 33.58
N LEU A 248 9.62 14.94 32.77
CA LEU A 248 8.72 15.91 32.15
C LEU A 248 7.96 16.75 33.19
N LEU A 249 7.61 16.16 34.34
CA LEU A 249 6.89 16.87 35.40
C LEU A 249 7.67 18.09 35.90
N GLN A 250 8.99 17.93 36.08
CA GLN A 250 9.86 19.02 36.52
C GLN A 250 9.94 20.10 35.45
N ILE A 251 10.12 19.73 34.18
CA ILE A 251 10.19 20.67 33.06
C ILE A 251 8.90 21.49 32.93
N GLN A 252 7.74 20.85 33.05
CA GLN A 252 6.45 21.53 33.02
C GLN A 252 6.30 22.50 34.20
N THR A 253 6.74 22.09 35.39
CA THR A 253 6.71 22.92 36.60
C THR A 253 7.62 24.14 36.48
N ASP A 254 8.84 23.96 35.98
CA ASP A 254 9.81 25.03 35.74
C ASP A 254 9.33 26.03 34.70
N ALA A 255 8.53 25.58 33.74
CA ALA A 255 7.84 26.42 32.75
C ALA A 255 6.60 27.15 33.32
N GLY A 256 6.28 26.98 34.61
CA GLY A 256 5.14 27.59 35.27
C GLY A 256 3.79 26.93 34.95
N LEU A 257 3.78 25.74 34.36
CA LEU A 257 2.58 24.97 34.09
C LEU A 257 2.17 24.17 35.31
N ASN A 258 0.86 23.91 35.47
CA ASN A 258 0.34 22.99 36.48
C ASN A 258 -0.13 21.69 35.81
N PRO A 259 0.77 20.70 35.62
CA PRO A 259 0.45 19.48 34.89
C PRO A 259 -0.58 18.59 35.58
N THR A 260 -0.73 18.71 36.91
CA THR A 260 -1.76 17.98 37.67
C THR A 260 -3.17 18.60 37.59
N ALA A 261 -3.29 19.83 37.12
CA ALA A 261 -4.55 20.58 37.09
C ALA A 261 -5.05 20.88 35.67
N ILE A 262 -4.45 20.29 34.62
CA ILE A 262 -4.81 20.55 33.20
C ILE A 262 -6.32 20.41 32.98
N TRP A 263 -6.92 19.35 33.52
CA TRP A 263 -8.34 19.06 33.34
C TRP A 263 -9.29 19.89 34.20
N ASN A 264 -8.79 20.62 35.21
CA ASN A 264 -9.61 21.47 36.08
C ASN A 264 -10.18 22.68 35.32
N SER A 265 -9.46 23.15 34.30
CA SER A 265 -9.93 24.22 33.39
C SER A 265 -10.86 23.73 32.29
N ASN A 266 -11.17 22.43 32.25
CA ASN A 266 -11.93 21.75 31.20
C ASN A 266 -11.54 22.16 29.77
N PRO A 267 -10.26 22.03 29.38
CA PRO A 267 -9.79 22.40 28.05
C PRO A 267 -10.44 21.51 26.98
N ASN A 268 -10.51 22.01 25.74
CA ASN A 268 -10.79 21.12 24.61
C ASN A 268 -9.64 20.11 24.50
N PRO A 269 -9.92 18.83 24.32
CA PRO A 269 -8.89 17.81 24.36
C PRO A 269 -7.89 17.97 23.19
N GLU A 270 -8.30 18.51 22.04
CA GLU A 270 -7.40 18.80 20.92
C GLU A 270 -6.38 19.93 21.19
N ASP A 271 -6.63 20.78 22.19
CA ASP A 271 -5.75 21.90 22.54
C ASP A 271 -4.66 21.48 23.53
N VAL A 272 -4.86 20.37 24.25
CA VAL A 272 -3.87 19.81 25.19
C VAL A 272 -2.61 19.35 24.44
N GLN A 273 -1.45 19.69 25.00
CA GLN A 273 -0.16 19.31 24.43
C GLN A 273 0.24 17.89 24.85
N LEU A 274 0.73 17.09 23.90
CA LEU A 274 1.07 15.68 24.11
C LEU A 274 2.41 15.49 24.82
N TRP A 275 3.35 16.43 24.61
CA TRP A 275 4.72 16.38 25.15
C TRP A 275 5.44 15.09 24.75
N LEU A 276 5.47 14.80 23.45
CA LEU A 276 6.32 13.74 22.90
C LEU A 276 7.81 14.12 23.09
N PRO A 277 8.74 13.15 23.14
CA PRO A 277 10.16 13.46 23.31
C PRO A 277 10.69 14.50 22.30
N SER A 278 10.20 14.49 21.05
CA SER A 278 10.55 15.48 20.03
C SER A 278 10.12 16.92 20.35
N GLU A 279 9.07 17.11 21.16
CA GLU A 279 8.59 18.44 21.59
C GLU A 279 9.45 19.03 22.71
N ILE A 280 10.29 18.23 23.36
CA ILE A 280 11.21 18.67 24.42
C ILE A 280 12.52 19.16 23.80
N SER A 281 13.13 20.17 24.41
CA SER A 281 14.43 20.69 23.97
C SER A 281 15.51 19.58 24.04
N PRO A 282 16.43 19.49 23.06
CA PRO A 282 17.44 18.42 23.01
C PRO A 282 18.24 18.26 24.31
N ASP A 283 18.57 19.38 24.96
CA ASP A 283 19.36 19.42 26.19
C ASP A 283 18.61 18.81 27.38
N GLN A 284 17.27 18.86 27.38
CA GLN A 284 16.42 18.37 28.46
C GLN A 284 15.89 16.95 28.20
N ARG A 285 15.92 16.44 26.96
CA ARG A 285 15.37 15.12 26.60
C ARG A 285 15.93 13.97 27.43
N ARG A 286 17.25 13.97 27.68
CA ARG A 286 17.91 12.93 28.49
C ARG A 286 17.50 12.98 29.96
N ALA A 287 17.15 14.16 30.47
CA ALA A 287 16.65 14.31 31.83
C ALA A 287 15.14 14.01 31.92
N ALA A 288 14.40 14.23 30.83
CA ALA A 288 12.96 14.05 30.76
C ALA A 288 12.54 12.58 30.57
N CYS A 289 13.23 11.87 29.67
CA CYS A 289 12.85 10.55 29.17
C CYS A 289 13.70 9.43 29.78
N VAL A 290 13.17 8.20 29.77
CA VAL A 290 14.01 7.01 29.95
C VAL A 290 15.02 6.85 28.81
N GLU A 291 16.07 6.06 29.03
CA GLU A 291 17.11 5.79 28.04
C GLU A 291 16.53 5.31 26.70
N ASP A 292 17.17 5.72 25.60
CA ASP A 292 16.87 5.39 24.21
C ASP A 292 15.49 5.82 23.66
N LEU A 293 14.55 6.26 24.50
CA LEU A 293 13.20 6.67 24.08
C LEU A 293 13.19 7.77 22.99
N PRO A 294 14.02 8.83 23.06
CA PRO A 294 14.07 9.84 21.99
C PRO A 294 14.60 9.28 20.66
N ASP A 295 15.52 8.33 20.70
CA ASP A 295 16.11 7.72 19.50
C ASP A 295 15.12 6.75 18.84
N MET A 296 14.35 5.99 19.65
CA MET A 296 13.23 5.19 19.16
C MET A 296 12.17 6.05 18.46
N GLU A 297 11.81 7.22 19.05
CA GLU A 297 10.87 8.14 18.42
C GLU A 297 11.41 8.67 17.09
N LEU A 298 12.71 9.02 17.03
CA LEU A 298 13.35 9.48 15.80
C LEU A 298 13.27 8.44 14.69
N GLN A 299 13.49 7.16 14.99
CA GLN A 299 13.34 6.07 14.03
C GLN A 299 11.90 5.95 13.51
N LEU A 300 10.90 5.97 14.41
CA LEU A 300 9.49 5.93 14.03
C LEU A 300 9.08 7.13 13.17
N ARG A 301 9.50 8.35 13.54
CA ARG A 301 9.22 9.56 12.75
C ARG A 301 9.92 9.55 11.40
N THR A 302 11.12 8.97 11.30
CA THR A 302 11.83 8.78 10.03
C THR A 302 11.05 7.84 9.11
N ALA A 303 10.54 6.73 9.65
CA ALA A 303 9.67 5.82 8.92
C ALA A 303 8.37 6.50 8.46
N GLN A 304 7.70 7.27 9.34
CA GLN A 304 6.51 8.06 8.99
C GLN A 304 6.77 9.07 7.86
N CYS A 305 7.91 9.74 7.89
CA CYS A 305 8.33 10.66 6.83
C CYS A 305 8.51 9.91 5.49
N GLY A 306 9.16 8.74 5.53
CA GLY A 306 9.32 7.87 4.37
C GLY A 306 7.99 7.44 3.76
N SER A 307 7.08 6.89 4.58
CA SER A 307 5.73 6.50 4.17
C SER A 307 4.95 7.66 3.58
N SER A 308 4.97 8.82 4.23
CA SER A 308 4.26 10.03 3.78
C SER A 308 4.80 10.55 2.44
N LEU A 309 6.13 10.54 2.28
CA LEU A 309 6.78 10.97 1.04
C LEU A 309 6.45 10.02 -0.12
N GLU A 310 6.46 8.71 0.11
CA GLU A 310 6.09 7.75 -0.92
C GLU A 310 4.61 7.88 -1.29
N GLY A 311 3.73 8.05 -0.30
CA GLY A 311 2.30 8.34 -0.54
C GLY A 311 2.10 9.58 -1.40
N LEU A 312 2.85 10.67 -1.13
CA LEU A 312 2.80 11.88 -1.94
C LEU A 312 3.30 11.64 -3.37
N ARG A 313 4.43 10.94 -3.53
CA ARG A 313 4.98 10.57 -4.86
C ARG A 313 3.98 9.73 -5.65
N GLN A 314 3.35 8.75 -5.01
CA GLN A 314 2.33 7.91 -5.65
C GLN A 314 1.11 8.73 -6.06
N ALA A 315 0.59 9.58 -5.18
CA ALA A 315 -0.54 10.46 -5.49
C ALA A 315 -0.24 11.41 -6.66
N LEU A 316 0.97 11.98 -6.70
CA LEU A 316 1.42 12.84 -7.80
C LEU A 316 1.56 12.05 -9.11
N ARG A 317 2.14 10.84 -9.08
CA ARG A 317 2.23 9.94 -10.26
C ARG A 317 0.84 9.63 -10.82
N ILE A 318 -0.12 9.28 -9.96
CA ILE A 318 -1.51 9.00 -10.34
C ILE A 318 -2.17 10.26 -10.92
N LYS A 319 -2.04 11.41 -10.25
CA LYS A 319 -2.64 12.68 -10.71
C LYS A 319 -2.09 13.09 -12.08
N THR A 320 -0.79 12.99 -12.28
CA THR A 320 -0.14 13.22 -13.58
C THR A 320 -0.73 12.30 -14.65
N ARG A 321 -0.85 10.99 -14.37
CA ARG A 321 -1.50 10.06 -15.29
C ARG A 321 -2.95 10.46 -15.61
N MET A 322 -3.73 10.82 -14.60
CA MET A 322 -5.13 11.25 -14.78
C MET A 322 -5.27 12.55 -15.57
N ILE A 323 -4.28 13.45 -15.54
CA ILE A 323 -4.30 14.70 -16.30
C ILE A 323 -3.92 14.45 -17.77
N TYR A 324 -2.90 13.64 -18.02
CA TYR A 324 -2.37 13.41 -19.37
C TYR A 324 -3.10 12.33 -20.17
N PHE A 325 -3.81 11.41 -19.51
CA PHE A 325 -4.43 10.23 -20.15
C PHE A 325 -5.92 10.08 -19.85
N LYS A 326 -6.68 11.20 -19.81
CA LYS A 326 -8.15 11.14 -19.72
C LYS A 326 -8.79 10.41 -20.89
#